data_AF-A0A7X6SB87-F1
#
_entry.id   AF-A0A7X6SB87-F1
#
_cell.length_a   1.000
_cell.length_b   1.000
_cell.length_c   1.000
_cell.angle_alpha   90.00
_cell.angle_beta   90.00
_cell.angle_gamma   90.00
#
_symmetry.space_group_name_H-M   'P 1'
#
loop_
_entity.id
_entity.type
_entity.pdbx_description
1 polymer ?
#
loop_
_entity_poly.entity_id
_entity_poly.type
_entity_poly.pdbx_seq_one_letter_code
_entity_poly.pdbx_strand_id
1 'polypeptide(L)'
;MDILNLLERIEDIIEDSSKFPLSNKVMIDKEEVLEVINEIRLKLPDEINRASWVAKERQRILNEAQSEADELINKVKEQQKHLIEESEITRQAKIYANEIIEEAERKANEMKVGAYNYSDEILSKLQDKIKEINNIIEDNREVLKKM
;
A
#
# COMPACT_ATOMS: atom_id res chain seq x y z
N MET A 1 -15.80 1.52 51.32
CA MET A 1 -16.91 0.67 50.85
C MET A 1 -17.12 0.95 49.38
N ASP A 2 -17.10 -0.13 48.60
CA ASP A 2 -17.55 -0.16 47.21
C ASP A 2 -19.05 0.14 47.15
N ILE A 3 -19.56 0.62 46.02
CA ILE A 3 -21.00 0.83 45.79
C ILE A 3 -21.76 -0.49 45.99
N LEU A 4 -21.15 -1.62 45.59
CA LEU A 4 -21.70 -2.96 45.84
C LEU A 4 -21.91 -3.22 47.32
N ASN A 5 -20.92 -2.93 48.17
CA ASN A 5 -21.04 -3.11 49.62
C ASN A 5 -22.10 -2.18 50.24
N LEU A 6 -22.34 -1.01 49.65
CA LEU A 6 -23.41 -0.10 50.11
C LEU A 6 -24.79 -0.61 49.70
N LEU A 7 -24.90 -1.27 48.54
CA LEU A 7 -26.12 -1.95 48.12
C LEU A 7 -26.40 -3.17 49.00
N GLU A 8 -25.40 -4.00 49.26
CA GLU A 8 -25.48 -5.13 50.21
C GLU A 8 -25.93 -4.65 51.59
N ARG A 9 -25.38 -3.53 52.08
CA ARG A 9 -25.82 -2.94 53.36
C ARG A 9 -27.29 -2.53 53.35
N ILE A 10 -27.82 -2.01 52.24
CA ILE A 10 -29.26 -1.72 52.12
C ILE A 10 -30.08 -3.02 52.13
N GLU A 11 -29.60 -4.06 51.44
CA GLU A 11 -30.23 -5.39 51.45
C GLU A 11 -30.26 -5.97 52.87
N ASP A 12 -29.16 -5.93 53.61
CA ASP A 12 -29.07 -6.38 55.01
C ASP A 12 -30.07 -5.63 55.91
N ILE A 13 -30.16 -4.30 55.80
CA ILE A 13 -31.11 -3.49 56.57
C ILE A 13 -32.57 -3.91 56.27
N ILE A 14 -32.86 -4.28 55.02
CA ILE A 14 -34.19 -4.74 54.62
C ILE A 14 -34.44 -6.17 55.11
N GLU A 15 -33.46 -7.06 55.10
CA GLU A 15 -33.60 -8.45 55.55
C GLU A 15 -33.77 -8.55 57.08
N ASP A 16 -33.05 -7.74 57.85
CA ASP A 16 -33.08 -7.72 59.32
C ASP A 16 -34.28 -6.95 59.90
N SER A 17 -35.06 -6.30 59.04
CA SER A 17 -36.17 -5.44 59.44
C SER A 17 -37.39 -6.20 59.98
N SER A 18 -38.10 -5.57 60.93
CA SER A 18 -39.30 -6.16 61.54
C SER A 18 -40.47 -6.20 60.56
N LYS A 19 -41.01 -7.40 60.30
CA LYS A 19 -42.17 -7.60 59.41
C LYS A 19 -43.49 -7.26 60.11
N PHE A 20 -44.37 -6.57 59.39
CA PHE A 20 -45.69 -6.22 59.91
C PHE A 20 -46.66 -7.41 59.76
N PRO A 21 -47.38 -7.83 60.83
CA PRO A 21 -48.21 -9.02 60.78
C PRO A 21 -49.31 -8.91 59.71
N LEU A 22 -49.55 -10.02 59.00
CA LEU A 22 -50.53 -10.14 57.91
C LEU A 22 -50.27 -9.23 56.69
N SER A 23 -49.05 -8.72 56.50
CA SER A 23 -48.67 -7.95 55.30
C SER A 23 -47.23 -8.20 54.86
N ASN A 24 -46.90 -7.85 53.61
CA ASN A 24 -45.52 -7.88 53.10
C ASN A 24 -44.72 -6.61 53.43
N LYS A 25 -45.18 -5.79 54.39
CA LYS A 25 -44.51 -4.54 54.76
C LYS A 25 -43.46 -4.80 55.83
N VAL A 26 -42.35 -4.08 55.73
CA VAL A 26 -41.26 -4.08 56.70
C VAL A 26 -41.11 -2.70 57.34
N MET A 27 -40.73 -2.69 58.62
CA MET A 27 -40.40 -1.47 59.36
C MET A 27 -38.89 -1.29 59.39
N ILE A 28 -38.42 -0.25 58.71
CA ILE A 28 -37.01 0.10 58.56
C ILE A 28 -36.71 1.46 59.20
N ASP A 29 -35.49 1.65 59.68
CA ASP A 29 -35.00 2.97 60.07
C ASP A 29 -34.78 3.82 58.82
N LYS A 30 -35.53 4.90 58.72
CA LYS A 30 -35.50 5.79 57.56
C LYS A 30 -34.18 6.54 57.47
N GLU A 31 -33.66 7.02 58.60
CA GLU A 31 -32.43 7.80 58.66
C GLU A 31 -31.23 6.94 58.25
N GLU A 32 -31.18 5.68 58.69
CA GLU A 32 -30.11 4.73 58.33
C GLU A 32 -30.08 4.45 56.82
N VAL A 33 -31.23 4.11 56.22
CA VAL A 33 -31.30 3.82 54.77
C VAL A 33 -30.99 5.06 53.93
N LEU A 34 -31.45 6.25 54.35
CA LEU A 34 -31.15 7.49 53.65
C LEU A 34 -29.67 7.87 53.71
N GLU A 35 -28.96 7.54 54.79
CA GLU A 35 -27.52 7.75 54.89
C GLU A 35 -26.77 6.90 53.86
N VAL A 36 -27.11 5.62 53.74
CA VAL A 36 -26.48 4.71 52.76
C VAL A 36 -26.79 5.15 51.32
N ILE A 37 -28.04 5.57 51.04
CA ILE A 37 -28.42 6.12 49.73
C ILE A 37 -27.63 7.39 49.38
N ASN A 38 -27.40 8.28 50.35
CA ASN A 38 -26.60 9.48 50.14
C ASN A 38 -25.13 9.15 49.86
N GLU A 39 -24.58 8.16 50.56
CA GLU A 39 -23.21 7.69 50.31
C GLU A 39 -23.06 7.11 48.89
N ILE A 40 -24.04 6.31 48.44
CA ILE A 40 -24.09 5.82 47.05
C ILE A 40 -24.17 6.99 46.07
N ARG A 41 -25.04 7.97 46.32
CA ARG A 41 -25.22 9.14 45.43
C ARG A 41 -23.94 9.98 45.31
N LEU A 42 -23.14 10.06 46.36
CA LEU A 42 -21.87 10.78 46.35
C LEU A 42 -20.77 10.03 45.58
N LYS A 43 -20.73 8.69 45.68
CA LYS A 43 -19.65 7.87 45.11
C LYS A 43 -19.92 7.37 43.68
N LEU A 44 -21.18 7.15 43.34
CA LEU A 44 -21.59 6.59 42.04
C LEU A 44 -21.16 7.46 40.84
N PRO A 45 -21.28 8.80 40.85
CA PRO A 45 -20.85 9.62 39.72
C PRO A 45 -19.36 9.49 39.42
N ASP A 46 -18.52 9.46 40.46
CA ASP A 46 -17.07 9.34 40.30
C ASP A 46 -16.67 7.99 39.71
N GLU A 47 -17.31 6.90 40.13
CA GLU A 47 -17.04 5.56 39.59
C GLU A 47 -17.45 5.46 38.12
N ILE A 48 -18.62 6.00 37.75
CA ILE A 48 -19.08 6.05 36.36
C ILE A 48 -18.14 6.89 35.51
N ASN A 49 -17.69 8.04 36.02
CA ASN A 49 -16.74 8.91 35.33
C ASN A 49 -15.40 8.22 35.12
N ARG A 50 -14.87 7.53 36.15
CA ARG A 50 -13.66 6.72 36.04
C ARG A 50 -13.79 5.65 34.97
N ALA A 51 -14.87 4.85 35.00
CA ALA A 51 -15.10 3.79 34.04
C ALA A 51 -15.19 4.35 32.59
N SER A 52 -15.91 5.46 32.40
CA SER A 52 -16.01 6.14 31.10
C SER A 52 -14.65 6.66 30.63
N TRP A 53 -13.86 7.24 31.54
CA TRP A 53 -12.52 7.72 31.23
C TRP A 53 -11.59 6.57 30.81
N VAL A 54 -11.57 5.47 31.55
CA VAL A 54 -10.77 4.27 31.21
C VAL A 54 -11.16 3.73 29.84
N ALA A 55 -12.46 3.67 29.53
CA ALA A 55 -12.94 3.21 28.23
C ALA A 55 -12.48 4.13 27.08
N LYS A 56 -12.57 5.45 27.27
CA LYS A 56 -12.09 6.44 26.29
C LYS A 56 -10.59 6.38 26.10
N GLU A 57 -9.85 6.25 27.20
CA GLU A 57 -8.39 6.21 27.18
C GLU A 57 -7.88 4.94 26.48
N ARG A 58 -8.52 3.80 26.75
CA ARG A 58 -8.27 2.56 26.01
C ARG A 58 -8.48 2.74 24.52
N GLN A 59 -9.58 3.38 24.11
CA GLN A 59 -9.84 3.61 22.68
C GLN A 59 -8.81 4.56 22.06
N ARG A 60 -8.40 5.60 22.78
CA ARG A 60 -7.34 6.53 22.35
C ARG A 60 -6.03 5.78 22.10
N ILE A 61 -5.58 4.98 23.06
CA ILE A 61 -4.36 4.18 22.97
C ILE A 61 -4.42 3.22 21.76
N LEU A 62 -5.54 2.54 21.55
CA LEU A 62 -5.71 1.63 20.42
C LEU A 62 -5.64 2.36 19.07
N ASN A 63 -6.25 3.54 18.97
CA ASN A 63 -6.22 4.33 17.74
C ASN A 63 -4.80 4.87 17.45
N GLU A 64 -4.08 5.32 18.48
CA GLU A 64 -2.70 5.77 18.36
C GLU A 64 -1.78 4.63 17.93
N ALA A 65 -1.86 3.47 18.59
CA ALA A 65 -1.09 2.29 18.22
C ALA A 65 -1.36 1.84 16.77
N GLN A 66 -2.62 1.91 16.32
CA GLN A 66 -2.98 1.59 14.94
C GLN A 66 -2.36 2.60 13.96
N SER A 67 -2.44 3.89 14.25
CA SER A 67 -1.85 4.94 13.42
C SER A 67 -0.33 4.79 13.34
N GLU A 68 0.35 4.54 14.45
CA GLU A 68 1.80 4.30 14.50
C GLU A 68 2.19 3.06 13.69
N ALA A 69 1.41 1.98 13.77
CA ALA A 69 1.64 0.77 13.00
C ALA A 69 1.50 1.04 11.49
N ASP A 70 0.49 1.78 11.08
CA ASP A 70 0.27 2.13 9.68
C ASP A 70 1.39 3.04 9.13
N GLU A 71 1.83 4.02 9.92
CA GLU A 71 2.99 4.86 9.59
C GLU A 71 4.29 4.04 9.45
N LEU A 72 4.53 3.11 10.38
CA LEU A 72 5.70 2.22 10.34
C LEU A 72 5.69 1.35 9.09
N ILE A 73 4.55 0.75 8.74
CA ILE A 73 4.41 -0.07 7.54
C ILE A 73 4.71 0.74 6.28
N ASN A 74 4.20 1.97 6.19
CA ASN A 74 4.46 2.85 5.05
C ASN A 74 5.95 3.20 4.94
N LYS A 75 6.59 3.54 6.06
CA LYS A 75 8.03 3.83 6.10
C LYS A 75 8.88 2.62 5.68
N VAL A 76 8.53 1.42 6.15
CA VAL A 76 9.24 0.18 5.79
C VAL A 76 9.09 -0.11 4.29
N LYS A 77 7.88 0.07 3.73
CA LYS A 77 7.66 -0.12 2.29
C LYS A 77 8.51 0.83 1.44
N GLU A 78 8.59 2.09 1.86
CA GLU A 78 9.43 3.09 1.18
C GLU A 78 10.92 2.73 1.26
N GLN A 79 11.40 2.35 2.44
CA GLN A 79 12.78 1.88 2.62
C GLN A 79 13.10 0.62 1.79
N GLN A 80 12.18 -0.35 1.73
CA GLN A 80 12.35 -1.53 0.89
C GLN A 80 12.47 -1.18 -0.59
N LYS A 81 11.65 -0.24 -1.07
CA LYS A 81 11.73 0.23 -2.46
C LYS A 81 13.11 0.83 -2.75
N HIS A 82 13.61 1.69 -1.87
CA HIS A 82 14.95 2.26 -1.99
C HIS A 82 16.05 1.19 -1.98
N LEU A 83 16.00 0.23 -1.06
CA LEU A 83 16.96 -0.88 -0.98
C LEU A 83 16.97 -1.75 -2.25
N ILE A 84 15.80 -1.99 -2.84
CA ILE A 84 15.70 -2.74 -4.10
C ILE A 84 16.29 -1.93 -5.25
N GLU A 85 15.99 -0.64 -5.34
CA GLU A 85 16.52 0.25 -6.39
C GLU A 85 18.04 0.41 -6.30
N GLU A 86 18.58 0.51 -5.09
CA GLU A 86 20.01 0.60 -4.80
C GLU A 86 20.72 -0.76 -4.79
N SER A 87 19.97 -1.85 -4.85
CA SER A 87 20.55 -3.19 -4.86
C SER A 87 21.51 -3.34 -6.04
N GLU A 88 22.69 -3.90 -5.75
CA GLU A 88 23.69 -4.21 -6.76
C GLU A 88 23.12 -5.07 -7.89
N ILE A 89 22.15 -5.94 -7.58
CA ILE A 89 21.44 -6.76 -8.57
C ILE A 89 20.65 -5.88 -9.55
N THR A 90 19.90 -4.90 -9.05
CA THR A 90 19.14 -3.95 -9.88
C THR A 90 20.08 -3.08 -10.71
N ARG A 91 21.21 -2.64 -10.13
CA ARG A 91 22.23 -1.88 -10.84
C ARG A 91 22.86 -2.68 -11.98
N GLN A 92 23.26 -3.92 -11.71
CA GLN A 92 23.81 -4.83 -12.72
C GLN A 92 22.78 -5.16 -13.80
N ALA A 93 21.52 -5.40 -13.43
CA ALA A 93 20.44 -5.63 -14.38
C ALA A 93 20.25 -4.44 -15.34
N LYS A 94 20.34 -3.20 -14.83
CA LYS A 94 20.28 -1.98 -15.67
C LYS A 94 21.48 -1.88 -16.61
N ILE A 95 22.69 -2.16 -16.13
CA ILE A 95 23.90 -2.17 -16.97
C ILE A 95 23.75 -3.20 -18.09
N TYR A 96 23.39 -4.43 -17.75
CA TYR A 96 23.20 -5.51 -18.72
C TYR A 96 22.09 -5.20 -19.74
N ALA A 97 20.99 -4.59 -19.30
CA ALA A 97 19.93 -4.15 -20.20
C ALA A 97 20.43 -3.10 -21.20
N ASN A 98 21.23 -2.13 -20.75
CA ASN A 98 21.84 -1.14 -21.63
C ASN A 98 22.82 -1.77 -22.63
N GLU A 99 23.64 -2.73 -22.18
CA GLU A 99 24.55 -3.47 -23.06
C GLU A 99 23.80 -4.23 -24.17
N ILE A 100 22.67 -4.87 -23.83
CA ILE A 100 21.81 -5.53 -24.82
C ILE A 100 21.26 -4.51 -25.85
N ILE A 101 20.81 -3.35 -25.39
CA ILE A 101 20.28 -2.30 -26.28
C ILE A 101 21.39 -1.79 -27.22
N GLU A 102 22.57 -1.48 -26.69
CA GLU A 102 23.70 -1.02 -27.50
C GLU A 102 24.14 -2.09 -28.51
N GLU A 103 24.14 -3.37 -28.13
CA GLU A 103 24.44 -4.46 -29.05
C GLU A 103 23.37 -4.61 -30.14
N ALA A 104 22.10 -4.48 -29.79
CA ALA A 104 20.99 -4.52 -30.74
C ALA A 104 21.07 -3.35 -31.74
N GLU A 105 21.34 -2.14 -31.26
CA GLU A 105 21.51 -0.95 -32.12
C GLU A 105 22.70 -1.09 -33.06
N ARG A 106 23.85 -1.58 -32.56
CA ARG A 106 25.03 -1.86 -33.37
C ARG A 106 24.72 -2.86 -34.48
N LYS A 107 24.10 -4.01 -34.14
CA LYS A 107 23.69 -5.03 -35.12
C LYS A 107 22.70 -4.48 -36.15
N ALA A 108 21.73 -3.67 -35.72
CA ALA A 108 20.77 -3.05 -36.62
C ALA A 108 21.46 -2.10 -37.61
N ASN A 109 22.43 -1.31 -37.14
CA ASN A 109 23.20 -0.43 -38.00
C ASN A 109 24.10 -1.20 -38.98
N GLU A 110 24.79 -2.24 -38.52
CA GLU A 110 25.58 -3.13 -39.37
C GLU A 110 24.72 -3.77 -40.47
N MET A 111 23.54 -4.27 -40.13
CA MET A 111 22.60 -4.84 -41.09
C MET A 111 22.14 -3.81 -42.12
N LYS A 112 21.83 -2.58 -41.67
CA LYS A 112 21.42 -1.48 -42.55
C LYS A 112 22.53 -1.10 -43.54
N VAL A 113 23.76 -0.95 -43.07
CA VAL A 113 24.92 -0.66 -43.92
C VAL A 113 25.17 -1.81 -44.90
N GLY A 114 25.10 -3.05 -44.44
CA GLY A 114 25.22 -4.24 -45.28
C GLY A 114 24.17 -4.28 -46.39
N ALA A 115 22.92 -3.95 -46.08
CA ALA A 115 21.83 -3.88 -47.05
C ALA A 115 22.04 -2.78 -48.10
N TYR A 116 22.55 -1.61 -47.71
CA TYR A 116 22.88 -0.55 -48.66
C TYR A 116 24.03 -0.94 -49.58
N ASN A 117 25.12 -1.49 -49.03
CA ASN A 117 26.26 -1.93 -49.83
C ASN A 117 25.86 -3.02 -50.83
N TYR A 118 25.03 -3.97 -50.39
CA TYR A 118 24.49 -5.00 -51.29
C TYR A 118 23.62 -4.40 -52.40
N SER A 119 22.75 -3.44 -52.05
CA SER A 119 21.90 -2.75 -53.03
C SER A 119 22.72 -1.98 -54.06
N ASP A 120 23.77 -1.28 -53.62
CA ASP A 120 24.70 -0.57 -54.51
C ASP A 120 25.44 -1.53 -55.45
N GLU A 121 25.90 -2.68 -54.94
CA GLU A 121 26.54 -3.71 -55.76
C GLU A 121 25.62 -4.22 -56.88
N ILE A 122 24.34 -4.46 -56.55
CA ILE A 122 23.33 -4.90 -57.53
C ILE A 122 23.07 -3.80 -58.57
N LEU A 123 22.91 -2.54 -58.13
CA LEU A 123 22.69 -1.40 -59.02
C LEU A 123 23.90 -1.17 -59.94
N SER A 124 25.12 -1.32 -59.42
CA SER A 124 26.36 -1.22 -60.19
C SER A 124 26.44 -2.28 -61.29
N LYS A 125 26.16 -3.55 -60.95
CA LYS A 125 26.09 -4.65 -61.93
C LYS A 125 25.01 -4.40 -63.00
N LEU A 126 23.85 -3.87 -62.60
CA LEU A 126 22.79 -3.50 -63.53
C LEU A 126 23.23 -2.38 -64.48
N GLN A 127 23.90 -1.35 -63.95
CA GLN A 127 24.43 -0.24 -64.73
C GLN A 127 25.41 -0.72 -65.79
N ASP A 128 26.34 -1.61 -65.42
CA ASP A 128 27.32 -2.17 -66.36
C ASP A 128 26.63 -2.98 -67.46
N LYS A 129 25.60 -3.77 -67.11
CA LYS A 129 24.82 -4.51 -68.12
C LYS A 129 24.06 -3.60 -69.07
N ILE A 130 23.50 -2.49 -68.58
CA ILE A 130 22.84 -1.49 -69.42
C ILE A 130 23.85 -0.83 -70.38
N LYS A 131 25.06 -0.49 -69.91
CA LYS A 131 26.11 0.06 -70.78
C LYS A 131 26.50 -0.91 -71.90
N GLU A 132 26.67 -2.19 -71.57
CA GLU A 132 26.95 -3.24 -72.56
C GLU A 132 25.85 -3.29 -73.64
N ILE A 133 24.58 -3.30 -73.22
CA ILE A 133 23.43 -3.28 -74.14
C ILE A 133 23.41 -2.01 -74.99
N ASN A 134 23.68 -0.84 -74.40
CA ASN A 134 23.69 0.42 -75.15
C ASN A 134 24.79 0.45 -76.22
N ASN A 135 26.00 -0.04 -75.90
CA ASN A 135 27.09 -0.15 -76.88
C ASN A 135 26.69 -1.03 -78.06
N ILE A 136 26.04 -2.18 -77.81
CA ILE A 136 25.52 -3.05 -78.88
C ILE A 136 24.51 -2.31 -79.76
N ILE A 137 23.63 -1.49 -79.17
CA ILE A 137 22.66 -0.69 -79.93
C ILE A 137 23.37 0.39 -80.78
N GLU A 138 24.38 1.07 -80.23
CA GLU A 138 25.17 2.07 -80.95
C GLU A 138 25.89 1.45 -82.15
N ASP A 139 26.57 0.32 -81.95
CA ASP A 139 27.25 -0.42 -83.02
C ASP A 139 26.28 -0.83 -84.13
N ASN A 140 25.10 -1.36 -83.78
CA ASN A 140 24.07 -1.72 -84.76
C ASN A 140 23.57 -0.50 -85.55
N ARG A 141 23.41 0.66 -84.90
CA ARG A 141 23.00 1.91 -85.58
C ARG A 141 24.08 2.47 -86.49
N GLU A 142 25.35 2.37 -86.09
CA GLU A 142 26.51 2.74 -86.91
C GLU A 142 26.54 1.93 -88.22
N VAL A 143 26.31 0.62 -88.15
CA VAL A 143 26.23 -0.26 -89.32
C VAL A 143 25.10 0.18 -90.26
N LEU A 144 23.90 0.44 -89.73
CA LEU A 144 22.75 0.86 -90.53
C LEU A 144 22.93 2.22 -91.22
N LYS A 145 23.74 3.13 -90.65
CA LYS A 145 24.04 4.43 -91.27
C LYS A 145 25.05 4.35 -92.42
N LYS A 146 25.84 3.27 -92.48
CA LYS A 146 26.86 3.05 -93.51
C LYS A 146 26.33 2.23 -94.70
N MET A 147 25.12 1.70 -94.59
CA MET A 147 24.32 1.13 -95.69
C MET A 147 23.59 2.25 -96.43
#